data_AF-A0A9D7CVI4-F1
#
_entry.id   AF-A0A9D7CVI4-F1
#
_cell.length_a   1.000
_cell.length_b   1.000
_cell.length_c   1.000
_cell.angle_alpha   90.00
_cell.angle_beta   90.00
_cell.angle_gamma   90.00
#
_symmetry.space_group_name_H-M   'P 1'
#
loop_
_entity.id
_entity.type
_entity.pdbx_description
1 polymer ?
#
loop_
_entity_poly.entity_id
_entity_poly.type
_entity_poly.pdbx_seq_one_letter_code
_entity_poly.pdbx_strand_id
1 'polypeptide(L)'
;MTMVAGGATELLMPRIFYADPEVTVGWKARWHVSVLAPVMTLTSATLLNDLALKNLFKSHRPGCDESNNKLAGCESYGSPSTHAFASFSALGHGAAVFVFDTFKWSGGRFNGGAFAGHLAGPLVLAGITGVGRSVGDYESFGQVLVGGTIGLGVGFLSGLTYSLMQRPECGYTGSLICW
;
A
#
# COMPACT_ATOMS: atom_id res chain seq x y z
N MET A 1 -7.61 -8.99 8.57
CA MET A 1 -8.68 -8.41 7.72
C MET A 1 -8.37 -6.97 7.30
N THR A 2 -7.88 -6.10 8.17
CA THR A 2 -7.52 -4.70 7.85
C THR A 2 -6.47 -4.55 6.74
N MET A 3 -5.46 -5.43 6.70
CA MET A 3 -4.47 -5.46 5.60
C MET A 3 -5.12 -5.72 4.24
N VAL A 4 -6.07 -6.66 4.16
CA VAL A 4 -6.79 -6.99 2.92
C VAL A 4 -7.67 -5.81 2.50
N ALA A 5 -8.34 -5.17 3.47
CA ALA A 5 -9.12 -3.96 3.19
C ALA A 5 -8.24 -2.83 2.66
N GLY A 6 -7.03 -2.64 3.22
CA GLY A 6 -6.08 -1.63 2.75
C GLY A 6 -5.53 -1.91 1.35
N GLY A 7 -5.28 -3.18 0.99
CA GLY A 7 -4.94 -3.54 -0.38
C GLY A 7 -6.12 -3.37 -1.35
N ALA A 8 -7.34 -3.68 -0.90
CA ALA A 8 -8.55 -3.56 -1.71
C ALA A 8 -8.93 -2.10 -1.98
N THR A 9 -8.64 -1.17 -1.06
CA THR A 9 -8.87 0.26 -1.31
C THR A 9 -8.05 0.75 -2.49
N GLU A 10 -6.79 0.32 -2.63
CA GLU A 10 -5.95 0.69 -3.78
C GLU A 10 -6.44 0.07 -5.10
N LEU A 11 -6.95 -1.15 -5.06
CA LEU A 11 -7.50 -1.82 -6.25
C LEU A 11 -8.81 -1.19 -6.72
N LEU A 12 -9.69 -0.79 -5.80
CA LEU A 12 -11.04 -0.32 -6.11
C LEU A 12 -11.14 1.19 -6.26
N MET A 13 -10.18 1.96 -5.73
CA MET A 13 -10.19 3.41 -5.82
C MET A 13 -9.87 3.88 -7.24
N PRO A 14 -10.76 4.66 -7.88
CA PRO A 14 -10.40 5.34 -9.10
C PRO A 14 -9.35 6.44 -8.82
N ARG A 15 -8.54 6.76 -9.82
CA ARG A 15 -7.70 7.94 -9.80
C ARG A 15 -8.54 9.17 -10.09
N ILE A 16 -8.42 10.18 -9.24
CA ILE A 16 -9.19 11.41 -9.34
C ILE A 16 -8.25 12.54 -9.72
N PHE A 17 -8.55 13.22 -10.82
CA PHE A 17 -7.74 14.32 -11.35
C PHE A 17 -8.62 15.47 -11.83
N TYR A 18 -8.05 16.68 -11.83
CA TYR A 18 -8.71 17.84 -12.41
C TYR A 18 -8.47 17.84 -13.93
N ALA A 19 -9.55 17.72 -14.71
CA ALA A 19 -9.50 17.77 -16.15
C ALA A 19 -9.99 19.12 -16.64
N ASP A 20 -9.21 19.77 -17.50
CA ASP A 20 -9.60 21.00 -18.22
C ASP A 20 -9.68 20.82 -19.75
N PRO A 21 -10.31 19.74 -20.28
CA PRO A 21 -10.52 19.61 -21.72
C PRO A 21 -11.68 20.51 -22.18
N GLU A 22 -11.66 20.90 -23.45
CA GLU A 22 -12.59 21.83 -24.13
C GLU A 22 -14.09 21.55 -23.94
N VAL A 23 -14.47 20.35 -23.45
CA VAL A 23 -15.86 19.88 -23.34
C VAL A 23 -16.38 19.67 -21.91
N THR A 24 -15.54 19.50 -20.89
CA THR A 24 -16.01 19.30 -19.48
C THR A 24 -14.93 19.67 -18.46
N VAL A 25 -15.13 20.79 -17.77
CA VAL A 25 -14.27 21.30 -16.69
C VAL A 25 -14.65 20.63 -15.36
N GLY A 26 -13.69 20.03 -14.66
CA GLY A 26 -13.90 19.54 -13.29
C GLY A 26 -13.13 18.29 -12.91
N TRP A 27 -13.50 17.72 -11.76
CA TRP A 27 -12.89 16.50 -11.23
C TRP A 27 -13.45 15.26 -11.94
N LYS A 28 -12.56 14.42 -12.46
CA LYS A 28 -12.92 13.14 -13.08
C LYS A 28 -12.29 12.01 -12.30
N ALA A 29 -13.06 10.95 -12.09
CA ALA A 29 -12.62 9.71 -11.47
C ALA A 29 -12.56 8.63 -12.55
N ARG A 30 -11.41 7.97 -12.72
CA ARG A 30 -11.21 6.90 -13.70
C ARG A 30 -10.55 5.69 -13.08
N TRP A 31 -11.06 4.52 -13.40
CA TRP A 31 -10.47 3.26 -12.96
C TRP A 31 -9.58 2.69 -14.06
N HIS A 32 -8.39 2.18 -13.70
CA HIS A 32 -7.45 1.64 -14.68
C HIS A 32 -7.18 0.17 -14.39
N VAL A 33 -7.38 -0.71 -15.38
CA VAL A 33 -7.18 -2.17 -15.24
C VAL A 33 -5.74 -2.52 -14.84
N SER A 34 -4.80 -1.79 -15.41
CA SER A 34 -3.38 -1.77 -15.08
C SER A 34 -3.04 -1.58 -13.60
N VAL A 35 -3.95 -1.10 -12.73
CA VAL A 35 -3.74 -1.08 -11.27
C VAL A 35 -3.54 -2.49 -10.71
N LEU A 36 -3.93 -3.53 -11.46
CA LEU A 36 -3.62 -4.91 -11.14
C LEU A 36 -2.11 -5.19 -11.11
N ALA A 37 -1.32 -4.53 -11.97
CA ALA A 37 0.13 -4.73 -12.00
C ALA A 37 0.80 -4.35 -10.67
N PRO A 38 0.66 -3.12 -10.13
CA PRO A 38 1.22 -2.80 -8.83
C PRO A 38 0.62 -3.65 -7.70
N VAL A 39 -0.67 -4.00 -7.74
CA VAL A 39 -1.27 -4.91 -6.74
C VAL A 39 -0.57 -6.27 -6.73
N MET A 40 -0.33 -6.86 -7.90
CA MET A 40 0.40 -8.13 -8.03
C MET A 40 1.86 -7.99 -7.60
N THR A 41 2.52 -6.87 -7.92
CA THR A 41 3.88 -6.58 -7.47
C THR A 41 3.97 -6.50 -5.94
N LEU A 42 3.07 -5.75 -5.29
CA LEU A 42 3.07 -5.59 -3.84
C LEU A 42 2.69 -6.89 -3.13
N THR A 43 1.78 -7.67 -3.70
CA THR A 43 1.44 -9.01 -3.20
C THR A 43 2.66 -9.94 -3.28
N SER A 44 3.37 -9.92 -4.41
CA SER A 44 4.59 -10.71 -4.59
C SER A 44 5.71 -10.27 -3.64
N ALA A 45 5.89 -8.96 -3.46
CA ALA A 45 6.84 -8.41 -2.50
C ALA A 45 6.51 -8.80 -1.05
N THR A 46 5.22 -8.86 -0.72
CA THR A 46 4.74 -9.32 0.60
C THR A 46 5.04 -10.80 0.82
N LEU A 47 4.85 -11.65 -0.20
CA LEU A 47 5.21 -13.06 -0.14
C LEU A 47 6.73 -13.25 -0.01
N LEU A 48 7.52 -12.47 -0.75
CA LEU A 48 8.98 -12.45 -0.62
C LEU A 48 9.42 -12.01 0.79
N ASN A 49 8.72 -11.08 1.41
CA ASN A 49 8.98 -10.69 2.79
C ASN A 49 8.79 -11.88 3.75
N ASP A 50 7.70 -12.61 3.58
CA ASP A 50 7.38 -13.74 4.45
C ASP A 50 8.34 -14.93 4.27
N LEU A 51 8.73 -15.22 3.02
CA LEU A 51 9.54 -16.39 2.67
C LEU A 51 11.05 -16.15 2.77
N ALA A 52 11.53 -14.96 2.42
CA ALA A 52 12.96 -14.68 2.33
C ALA A 52 13.44 -13.72 3.42
N LEU A 53 12.82 -12.55 3.56
CA LEU A 53 13.32 -11.52 4.48
C LEU A 53 13.26 -11.97 5.94
N LYS A 54 12.21 -12.68 6.35
CA LYS A 54 12.13 -13.23 7.70
C LYS A 54 13.25 -14.20 8.05
N ASN A 55 13.65 -15.03 7.08
CA ASN A 55 14.73 -16.00 7.25
C ASN A 55 16.12 -15.36 7.24
N LEU A 56 16.26 -14.16 6.68
CA LEU A 56 17.50 -13.40 6.66
C LEU A 56 17.73 -12.66 7.99
N PHE A 57 16.73 -11.96 8.51
CA PHE A 57 16.87 -11.18 9.74
C PHE A 57 16.85 -12.03 11.00
N LYS A 58 16.25 -13.23 10.95
CA LYS A 58 16.19 -14.21 12.05
C LYS A 58 15.80 -13.62 13.41
N SER A 59 14.95 -12.60 13.41
CA SER A 59 14.53 -11.95 14.63
C SER A 59 13.37 -12.73 15.25
N HIS A 60 13.57 -13.23 16.46
CA HIS A 60 12.57 -14.00 17.18
C HIS A 60 11.38 -13.15 17.60
N ARG A 61 10.21 -13.79 17.68
CA ARG A 61 9.01 -13.15 18.22
C ARG A 61 9.14 -12.95 19.74
N PRO A 62 8.37 -12.01 20.33
CA PRO A 62 8.32 -11.87 21.78
C PRO A 62 8.07 -13.22 22.47
N GLY A 63 8.91 -13.58 23.44
CA GLY A 63 8.80 -14.85 24.18
C GLY A 63 9.40 -16.10 23.48
N CYS A 64 9.95 -15.95 22.27
CA CYS A 64 10.64 -17.02 21.55
C CYS A 64 12.16 -16.82 21.61
N ASP A 65 12.91 -17.92 21.73
CA ASP A 65 14.37 -17.95 21.73
C ASP A 65 14.88 -19.21 21.00
N GLU A 66 16.19 -19.35 20.80
CA GLU A 66 16.79 -20.48 20.09
C GLU A 66 16.43 -21.84 20.69
N SER A 67 16.23 -21.93 22.02
CA SER A 67 15.82 -23.16 22.69
C SER A 67 14.38 -23.57 22.38
N ASN A 68 13.53 -22.60 22.00
CA ASN A 68 12.10 -22.80 21.81
C ASN A 68 11.66 -22.66 20.34
N ASN A 69 12.63 -22.43 19.43
CA ASN A 69 12.40 -22.43 18.00
C ASN A 69 11.90 -23.83 17.58
N LYS A 70 10.73 -23.88 16.91
CA LYS A 70 9.95 -25.08 16.51
C LYS A 70 8.85 -25.55 17.47
N LEU A 71 8.63 -24.88 18.61
CA LEU A 71 7.41 -25.08 19.40
C LEU A 71 6.23 -24.29 18.81
N ALA A 72 5.02 -24.76 19.07
CA ALA A 72 3.79 -24.11 18.62
C ALA A 72 3.76 -22.63 19.06
N GLY A 73 3.70 -21.70 18.10
CA GLY A 73 3.77 -20.26 18.34
C GLY A 73 5.13 -19.60 18.02
N CYS A 74 6.22 -20.38 18.00
CA CYS A 74 7.59 -19.95 17.72
C CYS A 74 8.18 -20.59 16.45
N GLU A 75 7.33 -21.04 15.54
CA GLU A 75 7.75 -21.74 14.31
C GLU A 75 8.36 -20.82 13.24
N SER A 76 8.12 -19.51 13.35
CA SER A 76 8.58 -18.52 12.37
C SER A 76 9.09 -17.25 13.03
N TYR A 77 10.01 -16.58 12.34
CA TYR A 77 10.57 -15.29 12.76
C TYR A 77 9.52 -14.16 12.70
N GLY A 78 9.73 -13.13 13.53
CA GLY A 78 8.85 -11.97 13.66
C GLY A 78 9.25 -10.78 12.79
N SER A 79 10.55 -10.58 12.52
CA SER A 79 11.01 -9.48 11.64
C SER A 79 11.30 -9.96 10.23
N PRO A 80 10.88 -9.25 9.17
CA PRO A 80 10.00 -8.07 9.19
C PRO A 80 8.53 -8.48 9.26
N SER A 81 7.68 -7.68 9.91
CA SER A 81 6.24 -7.94 9.97
C SER A 81 5.62 -7.94 8.57
N THR A 82 5.12 -9.08 8.10
CA THR A 82 4.45 -9.21 6.80
C THR A 82 3.16 -8.40 6.73
N HIS A 83 2.43 -8.31 7.84
CA HIS A 83 1.18 -7.56 7.90
C HIS A 83 1.43 -6.05 7.88
N ALA A 84 2.45 -5.58 8.62
CA ALA A 84 2.87 -4.20 8.56
C ALA A 84 3.43 -3.87 7.16
N PHE A 85 4.30 -4.72 6.61
CA PHE A 85 4.83 -4.55 5.25
C PHE A 85 3.71 -4.37 4.23
N ALA A 86 2.75 -5.29 4.18
CA ALA A 86 1.66 -5.23 3.21
C ALA A 86 0.79 -3.98 3.40
N SER A 87 0.33 -3.71 4.62
CA SER A 87 -0.57 -2.57 4.88
C SER A 87 0.10 -1.21 4.67
N PHE A 88 1.35 -1.05 5.08
CA PHE A 88 2.11 0.17 4.83
C PHE A 88 2.53 0.30 3.36
N SER A 89 2.70 -0.81 2.63
CA SER A 89 2.94 -0.75 1.18
C SER A 89 1.72 -0.26 0.41
N ALA A 90 0.51 -0.64 0.81
CA ALA A 90 -0.71 -0.05 0.27
C ALA A 90 -0.79 1.45 0.57
N LEU A 91 -0.53 1.87 1.82
CA LEU A 91 -0.43 3.29 2.18
C LEU A 91 0.62 4.04 1.35
N GLY A 92 1.81 3.47 1.17
CA GLY A 92 2.86 4.07 0.38
C GLY A 92 2.44 4.25 -1.08
N HIS A 93 1.80 3.24 -1.66
CA HIS A 93 1.30 3.27 -3.03
C HIS A 93 0.27 4.39 -3.23
N GLY A 94 -0.78 4.41 -2.41
CA GLY A 94 -1.82 5.43 -2.50
C GLY A 94 -1.26 6.83 -2.21
N ALA A 95 -0.36 6.98 -1.23
CA ALA A 95 0.30 8.26 -0.95
C ALA A 95 1.06 8.79 -2.17
N ALA A 96 1.81 7.93 -2.87
CA ALA A 96 2.53 8.32 -4.07
C ALA A 96 1.58 8.72 -5.20
N VAL A 97 0.51 7.95 -5.43
CA VAL A 97 -0.51 8.27 -6.44
C VAL A 97 -1.17 9.62 -6.14
N PHE A 98 -1.60 9.83 -4.89
CA PHE A 98 -2.22 11.08 -4.46
C PHE A 98 -1.30 12.29 -4.65
N VAL A 99 -0.07 12.21 -4.15
CA VAL A 99 0.91 13.30 -4.24
C VAL A 99 1.20 13.60 -5.70
N PHE A 100 1.51 12.57 -6.50
CA PHE A 100 1.85 12.74 -7.90
C PHE A 100 0.68 13.30 -8.71
N ASP A 101 -0.54 12.80 -8.52
CA ASP A 101 -1.72 13.25 -9.25
C ASP A 101 -2.15 14.66 -8.86
N THR A 102 -1.96 15.03 -7.60
CA THR A 102 -2.21 16.38 -7.12
C THR A 102 -1.28 17.38 -7.81
N PHE A 103 0.02 17.11 -7.82
CA PHE A 103 0.99 18.05 -8.38
C PHE A 103 1.08 18.02 -9.90
N LYS A 104 1.11 16.84 -10.51
CA LYS A 104 1.35 16.70 -11.95
C LYS A 104 0.07 16.87 -12.78
N TRP A 105 -1.01 16.24 -12.35
CA TRP A 105 -2.23 16.12 -13.17
C TRP A 105 -3.33 17.10 -12.75
N SER A 106 -3.35 17.54 -11.49
CA SER A 106 -4.36 18.46 -10.97
C SER A 106 -3.86 19.90 -10.80
N GLY A 107 -2.64 20.21 -11.26
CA GLY A 107 -2.05 21.55 -11.17
C GLY A 107 -1.93 22.07 -9.73
N GLY A 108 -1.75 21.17 -8.76
CA GLY A 108 -1.69 21.50 -7.32
C GLY A 108 -3.05 21.64 -6.63
N ARG A 109 -4.17 21.42 -7.34
CA ARG A 109 -5.50 21.46 -6.71
C ARG A 109 -5.73 20.23 -5.85
N PHE A 110 -6.16 20.44 -4.62
CA PHE A 110 -6.45 19.37 -3.68
C PHE A 110 -7.85 18.77 -3.94
N ASN A 111 -7.96 17.44 -3.90
CA ASN A 111 -9.23 16.74 -3.97
C ASN A 111 -9.46 15.89 -2.72
N GLY A 112 -10.56 16.17 -2.01
CA GLY A 112 -10.90 15.45 -0.78
C GLY A 112 -11.21 13.97 -0.99
N GLY A 113 -11.80 13.58 -2.13
CA GLY A 113 -12.06 12.18 -2.48
C GLY A 113 -10.77 11.42 -2.74
N ALA A 114 -9.83 12.01 -3.49
CA ALA A 114 -8.52 11.44 -3.75
C ALA A 114 -7.74 11.26 -2.44
N PHE A 115 -7.74 12.28 -1.59
CA PHE A 115 -7.07 12.22 -0.28
C PHE A 115 -7.69 11.15 0.63
N ALA A 116 -9.02 11.10 0.73
CA ALA A 116 -9.70 10.13 1.58
C ALA A 116 -9.40 8.69 1.13
N GLY A 117 -9.37 8.47 -0.18
CA GLY A 117 -9.20 7.16 -0.78
C GLY A 117 -7.78 6.63 -0.82
N HIS A 118 -6.85 7.44 -1.28
CA HIS A 118 -5.46 7.05 -1.53
C HIS A 118 -4.55 7.29 -0.31
N LEU A 119 -4.97 8.09 0.67
CA LEU A 119 -4.13 8.42 1.82
C LEU A 119 -4.81 8.15 3.17
N ALA A 120 -5.95 8.78 3.45
CA ALA A 120 -6.55 8.73 4.79
C ALA A 120 -7.06 7.31 5.16
N GLY A 121 -7.79 6.66 4.25
CA GLY A 121 -8.28 5.29 4.45
C GLY A 121 -7.14 4.29 4.67
N PRO A 122 -6.18 4.19 3.74
CA PRO A 122 -5.00 3.34 3.89
C PRO A 122 -4.20 3.64 5.16
N LEU A 123 -4.07 4.91 5.56
CA LEU A 123 -3.34 5.31 6.78
C LEU A 123 -4.02 4.76 8.03
N VAL A 124 -5.34 4.89 8.14
CA VAL A 124 -6.11 4.35 9.27
C VAL A 124 -6.00 2.84 9.31
N LEU A 125 -6.13 2.16 8.16
CA LEU A 125 -6.05 0.70 8.07
C LEU A 125 -4.64 0.17 8.38
N ALA A 126 -3.60 0.87 7.94
CA ALA A 126 -2.20 0.57 8.28
C ALA A 126 -1.94 0.79 9.78
N GLY A 127 -2.45 1.88 10.36
CA GLY A 127 -2.37 2.16 11.78
C GLY A 127 -3.00 1.06 12.64
N ILE A 128 -4.24 0.66 12.31
CA ILE A 128 -4.94 -0.45 13.00
C ILE A 128 -4.14 -1.74 12.87
N THR A 129 -3.57 -2.01 11.68
CA THR A 129 -2.75 -3.21 11.46
C THR A 129 -1.49 -3.18 12.31
N GLY A 130 -0.76 -2.06 12.34
CA GLY A 130 0.45 -1.92 13.16
C GLY A 130 0.17 -2.11 14.66
N VAL A 131 -0.85 -1.44 15.18
CA VAL A 131 -1.26 -1.58 16.59
C VAL A 131 -1.70 -3.01 16.87
N GLY A 132 -2.57 -3.58 16.03
CA GLY A 132 -3.09 -4.94 16.23
C GLY A 132 -2.01 -6.02 16.23
N ARG A 133 -0.91 -5.83 15.50
CA ARG A 133 0.25 -6.74 15.53
C ARG A 133 1.10 -6.60 16.79
N SER A 134 1.16 -5.40 17.36
CA SER A 134 1.96 -5.10 18.56
C SER A 134 1.31 -5.48 19.90
N VAL A 135 -0.02 -5.53 19.99
CA VAL A 135 -0.76 -5.68 21.26
C VAL A 135 -0.94 -7.15 21.70
N GLY A 136 -0.75 -8.13 20.82
CA GLY A 136 -1.02 -9.55 21.11
C GLY A 136 0.21 -10.44 21.24
N ASP A 137 1.39 -9.89 21.59
CA ASP A 137 2.70 -10.59 21.60
C ASP A 137 3.05 -11.31 20.29
N TYR A 138 2.37 -10.97 19.20
CA TYR A 138 2.60 -11.57 17.89
C TYR A 138 3.92 -11.08 17.29
N GLU A 139 4.19 -9.77 17.38
CA GLU A 139 5.36 -9.09 16.85
C GLU A 139 5.74 -7.92 17.78
N SER A 140 7.04 -7.67 17.94
CA SER A 140 7.48 -6.50 18.70
C SER A 140 7.25 -5.22 17.90
N PHE A 141 7.10 -4.07 18.57
CA PHE A 141 6.93 -2.78 17.90
C PHE A 141 8.07 -2.49 16.90
N GLY A 142 9.31 -2.88 17.22
CA GLY A 142 10.44 -2.74 16.29
C GLY A 142 10.28 -3.56 15.02
N GLN A 143 9.74 -4.78 15.11
CA GLN A 143 9.49 -5.64 13.94
C GLN A 143 8.37 -5.11 13.06
N VAL A 144 7.33 -4.55 13.68
CA VAL A 144 6.25 -3.83 13.00
C VAL A 144 6.77 -2.58 12.31
N LEU A 145 7.60 -1.79 12.98
CA LEU A 145 8.16 -0.56 12.44
C LEU A 145 9.09 -0.83 11.25
N VAL A 146 9.99 -1.80 11.35
CA VAL A 146 10.89 -2.19 10.24
C VAL A 146 10.09 -2.72 9.05
N GLY A 147 9.11 -3.60 9.28
CA GLY A 147 8.23 -4.08 8.21
C GLY A 147 7.44 -2.93 7.56
N GLY A 148 6.89 -2.04 8.37
CA GLY A 148 6.10 -0.89 7.92
C GLY A 148 6.92 0.13 7.13
N THR A 149 8.14 0.47 7.55
CA THR A 149 8.98 1.45 6.83
C THR A 149 9.45 0.92 5.47
N ILE A 150 9.88 -0.34 5.41
CA ILE A 150 10.27 -0.98 4.14
C ILE A 150 9.03 -1.09 3.24
N GLY A 151 7.89 -1.54 3.78
CA GLY A 151 6.64 -1.63 3.06
C GLY A 151 6.23 -0.29 2.45
N LEU A 152 6.24 0.79 3.25
CA LEU A 152 5.92 2.14 2.80
C LEU A 152 6.82 2.60 1.66
N GLY A 153 8.13 2.37 1.77
CA GLY A 153 9.08 2.72 0.71
C GLY A 153 8.83 1.97 -0.60
N VAL A 154 8.64 0.65 -0.53
CA VAL A 154 8.33 -0.19 -1.70
C VAL A 154 7.00 0.22 -2.34
N GLY A 155 5.98 0.44 -1.50
CA GLY A 155 4.67 0.95 -1.90
C GLY A 155 4.78 2.27 -2.64
N PHE A 156 5.49 3.23 -2.07
CA PHE A 156 5.67 4.56 -2.63
C PHE A 156 6.35 4.54 -3.99
N LEU A 157 7.43 3.76 -4.15
CA LEU A 157 8.11 3.59 -5.43
C LEU A 157 7.20 2.93 -6.49
N SER A 158 6.42 1.93 -6.08
CA SER A 158 5.44 1.28 -6.97
C SER A 158 4.35 2.26 -7.41
N GLY A 159 3.78 3.03 -6.48
CA GLY A 159 2.74 4.03 -6.76
C GLY A 159 3.26 5.16 -7.65
N LEU A 160 4.47 5.64 -7.40
CA LEU A 160 5.10 6.67 -8.23
C LEU A 160 5.39 6.17 -9.65
N THR A 161 5.86 4.92 -9.78
CA THR A 161 6.09 4.30 -11.09
C THR A 161 4.76 4.14 -11.85
N TYR A 162 3.72 3.67 -11.16
CA TYR A 162 2.39 3.54 -11.71
C TYR A 162 1.82 4.89 -12.17
N SER A 163 1.94 5.93 -11.35
CA SER A 163 1.43 7.27 -11.65
C SER A 163 2.19 7.97 -12.78
N LEU A 164 3.47 7.63 -12.97
CA LEU A 164 4.32 8.09 -14.08
C LEU A 164 3.98 7.40 -15.40
N MET A 165 3.88 6.07 -15.38
CA MET A 165 3.67 5.27 -16.58
C MET A 165 2.26 5.41 -17.12
N GLN A 166 1.29 5.65 -16.24
CA GLN A 166 -0.10 5.77 -16.64
C GLN A 166 -0.67 7.12 -16.29
N ARG A 167 -1.13 7.80 -17.33
CA ARG A 167 -1.91 9.01 -17.16
C ARG A 167 -3.27 8.66 -16.56
N PRO A 168 -3.84 9.52 -15.71
CA PRO A 168 -5.16 9.27 -15.12
C PRO A 168 -6.32 9.41 -16.14
N GLU A 169 -6.04 9.90 -17.35
CA GLU A 169 -6.97 9.99 -18.47
C GLU A 169 -7.01 8.68 -19.29
N CYS A 170 -8.20 8.18 -19.62
CA CYS A 170 -8.38 7.03 -20.54
C CYS A 170 -8.07 7.37 -22.03
N GLY A 171 -7.21 8.35 -22.29
CA GLY A 171 -7.13 9.02 -23.59
C GLY A 171 -8.43 9.74 -23.99
N TYR A 172 -8.64 9.96 -25.29
CA TYR A 172 -9.78 10.70 -25.84
C TYR A 172 -11.14 9.99 -25.72
N THR A 173 -11.21 8.81 -25.11
CA THR A 173 -12.36 7.90 -25.26
C THR A 173 -13.52 8.13 -24.29
N GLY A 174 -13.41 9.03 -23.32
CA GLY A 174 -14.51 9.36 -22.40
C GLY A 174 -14.94 8.23 -21.42
N SER A 175 -14.39 7.02 -21.57
CA SER A 175 -14.71 5.81 -20.79
C SER A 175 -14.39 5.95 -19.30
N LEU A 176 -15.20 5.33 -18.44
CA LEU A 176 -14.97 5.26 -16.97
C LEU A 176 -13.84 4.31 -16.58
N ILE A 177 -13.60 3.30 -17.42
CA ILE A 177 -12.56 2.28 -17.26
C ILE A 177 -11.52 2.47 -18.36
N CYS A 178 -10.25 2.56 -17.97
CA CYS A 178 -9.10 2.65 -18.85
C CYS A 178 -8.31 1.33 -18.81
N TRP A 179 -7.61 1.03 -19.92
CA TRP A 179 -6.65 -0.06 -20.00
C TRP A 179 -5.22 0.44 -19.73
#